data_AF-A0A2U3KQ31-F1
#
_entry.id   AF-A0A2U3KQ31-F1
#
_cell.length_a   1.000
_cell.length_b   1.000
_cell.length_c   1.000
_cell.angle_alpha   90.00
_cell.angle_beta   90.00
_cell.angle_gamma   90.00
#
_symmetry.space_group_name_H-M   'P 1'
#
loop_
_entity.id
_entity.type
_entity.pdbx_description
1 polymer ?
#
loop_
_entity_poly.entity_id
_entity_poly.type
_entity_poly.pdbx_seq_one_letter_code
_entity_poly.pdbx_strand_id
1 'polypeptide(L)'
;MIASTPNQTPVPIASVTKIMTAYLVLKAHPLQPGEDGPILTMNAQDVSDYQNDLSNGYSILKVKQGEQLTEIQLLEGLMLPSGDNIASTLGSWASGTEDAFVAKMNDIAQSLGMTKTHYADASQKSLKSTLDANAEILDQVRSEF
;
A
#
# COMPACT_ATOMS: atom_id res chain seq x y z
N MET A 1 -21.33 -17.68 19.58
CA MET A 1 -21.61 -18.27 18.25
C MET A 1 -21.30 -17.21 17.21
N ILE A 2 -20.11 -17.24 16.63
CA ILE A 2 -19.72 -16.32 15.54
C ILE A 2 -19.89 -17.09 14.25
N ALA A 3 -20.78 -16.60 13.39
CA ALA A 3 -21.11 -17.22 12.11
C ALA A 3 -19.96 -17.00 11.13
N SER A 4 -19.34 -18.07 10.67
CA SER A 4 -18.42 -18.06 9.53
C SER A 4 -19.23 -18.46 8.30
N THR A 5 -19.46 -17.54 7.37
CA THR A 5 -20.04 -17.87 6.06
C THR A 5 -18.94 -18.46 5.18
N PRO A 6 -19.01 -19.74 4.74
CA PRO A 6 -17.86 -20.46 4.16
C PRO A 6 -17.52 -20.07 2.72
N ASN A 7 -17.96 -18.92 2.23
CA ASN A 7 -17.94 -18.63 0.79
C ASN A 7 -17.90 -17.12 0.46
N GLN A 8 -17.08 -16.36 1.18
CA GLN A 8 -16.82 -14.97 0.79
C GLN A 8 -15.65 -14.94 -0.19
N THR A 9 -15.96 -14.60 -1.44
CA THR A 9 -15.01 -14.23 -2.49
C THR A 9 -13.99 -13.22 -1.95
N PRO A 10 -12.69 -13.31 -2.30
CA PRO A 10 -11.69 -12.31 -1.93
C PRO A 10 -12.24 -10.91 -2.23
N VAL A 11 -12.43 -10.09 -1.19
CA VAL A 11 -12.91 -8.72 -1.36
C VAL A 11 -11.68 -7.83 -1.43
N PRO A 12 -11.50 -7.00 -2.47
CA PRO A 12 -10.40 -6.05 -2.50
C PRO A 12 -10.54 -5.08 -1.33
N ILE A 13 -9.65 -5.16 -0.35
CA ILE A 13 -9.53 -4.17 0.72
C ILE A 13 -8.30 -3.32 0.41
N ALA A 14 -8.41 -2.49 -0.63
CA ALA A 14 -7.32 -1.66 -1.14
C ALA A 14 -6.58 -0.85 -0.06
N SER A 15 -7.25 -0.53 1.06
CA SER A 15 -6.64 0.18 2.19
C SER A 15 -5.73 -0.69 3.08
N VAL A 16 -5.92 -2.01 3.16
CA VAL A 16 -5.02 -2.89 3.95
C VAL A 16 -3.68 -3.07 3.22
N THR A 17 -3.70 -3.10 1.89
CA THR A 17 -2.49 -3.06 1.06
C THR A 17 -1.64 -1.82 1.38
N LYS A 18 -2.28 -0.66 1.61
CA LYS A 18 -1.58 0.58 1.96
C LYS A 18 -0.95 0.57 3.35
N ILE A 19 -1.44 -0.27 4.27
CA ILE A 19 -0.76 -0.50 5.56
C ILE A 19 0.56 -1.24 5.33
N MET A 20 0.59 -2.26 4.48
CA MET A 20 1.83 -2.93 4.09
C MET A 20 2.79 -1.94 3.40
N THR A 21 2.25 -1.08 2.53
CA THR A 21 3.03 -0.03 1.87
C THR A 21 3.68 0.92 2.88
N ALA A 22 2.88 1.49 3.80
CA ALA A 22 3.39 2.37 4.85
C ALA A 22 4.43 1.68 5.74
N TYR A 23 4.20 0.42 6.12
CA TYR A 23 5.13 -0.37 6.93
C TYR A 23 6.49 -0.53 6.24
N LEU A 24 6.51 -0.90 4.96
CA LEU A 24 7.76 -1.09 4.21
C LEU A 24 8.50 0.22 3.95
N VAL A 25 7.76 1.31 3.68
CA VAL A 25 8.33 2.64 3.53
C VAL A 25 9.03 3.05 4.82
N LEU A 26 8.33 2.99 5.96
CA LEU A 26 8.90 3.36 7.27
C LEU A 26 10.03 2.42 7.73
N LYS A 27 10.07 1.18 7.24
CA LYS A 27 11.18 0.26 7.48
C LYS A 27 12.43 0.65 6.66
N ALA A 28 12.26 1.16 5.46
CA ALA A 28 13.34 1.62 4.60
C ALA A 28 13.81 3.04 4.96
N HIS A 29 12.88 3.90 5.36
CA HIS A 29 13.06 5.30 5.71
C HIS A 29 12.37 5.57 7.05
N PRO A 30 13.04 5.31 8.19
CA PRO A 30 12.44 5.52 9.49
C PRO A 30 12.14 6.99 9.76
N LEU A 31 10.95 7.25 10.28
CA LEU A 31 10.46 8.56 10.72
C LEU A 31 10.16 8.53 12.22
N GLN A 32 10.69 9.48 12.98
CA GLN A 32 10.31 9.67 14.37
C GLN A 32 9.09 10.60 14.51
N PRO A 33 8.34 10.52 15.62
CA PRO A 33 7.24 11.45 15.86
C PRO A 33 7.72 12.91 15.81
N GLY A 34 7.10 13.71 14.95
CA GLY A 34 7.41 15.13 14.75
C GLY A 34 8.51 15.41 13.72
N GLU A 35 9.04 14.40 13.03
CA GLU A 35 9.92 14.58 11.88
C GLU A 35 9.12 14.66 10.57
N ASP A 36 9.60 15.47 9.64
CA ASP A 36 9.03 15.58 8.29
C ASP A 36 9.58 14.52 7.33
N GLY A 37 10.82 14.08 7.58
CA GLY A 37 11.55 13.15 6.71
C GLY A 37 12.12 13.82 5.45
N PRO A 38 12.69 13.02 4.53
CA PRO A 38 13.22 13.50 3.26
C PRO A 38 12.14 14.11 2.36
N ILE A 39 12.56 15.03 1.50
CA ILE A 39 11.70 15.62 0.47
C ILE A 39 11.80 14.80 -0.82
N LEU A 40 10.66 14.46 -1.39
CA LEU A 40 10.51 13.85 -2.69
C LEU A 40 10.00 14.90 -3.68
N THR A 41 10.68 15.01 -4.81
CA THR A 41 10.24 15.86 -5.93
C THR A 41 9.42 15.02 -6.89
N MET A 42 8.14 15.37 -7.05
CA MET A 42 7.22 14.71 -7.98
C MET A 42 7.72 14.88 -9.41
N ASN A 43 7.88 13.78 -10.13
CA ASN A 43 8.39 13.75 -11.48
C ASN A 43 7.25 13.60 -12.51
N ALA A 44 7.61 13.46 -13.79
CA ALA A 44 6.61 13.33 -14.86
C ALA A 44 5.80 12.01 -14.78
N GLN A 45 6.41 10.93 -14.26
CA GLN A 45 5.73 9.66 -14.02
C GLN A 45 4.67 9.81 -12.93
N ASP A 46 4.96 10.48 -11.82
CA ASP A 46 3.98 10.70 -10.75
C ASP A 46 2.72 11.42 -11.26
N VAL A 47 2.91 12.41 -12.16
CA VAL A 47 1.81 13.13 -12.80
C VAL A 47 1.05 12.23 -13.78
N SER A 48 1.76 11.39 -14.54
CA SER A 48 1.16 10.41 -15.46
C SER A 48 0.29 9.40 -14.70
N ASP A 49 0.80 8.87 -13.58
CA ASP A 49 0.11 7.90 -12.74
C ASP A 49 -1.14 8.52 -12.12
N TYR A 50 -1.03 9.75 -11.58
CA TYR A 50 -2.19 10.52 -11.12
C TYR A 50 -3.27 10.67 -12.21
N GLN A 51 -2.89 11.03 -13.43
CA GLN A 51 -3.85 11.21 -14.54
C GLN A 51 -4.50 9.88 -14.95
N ASN A 52 -3.71 8.81 -15.00
CA ASN A 52 -4.22 7.46 -15.28
C ASN A 52 -5.21 7.04 -14.20
N ASP A 53 -4.85 7.16 -12.92
CA ASP A 53 -5.66 6.76 -11.79
C ASP A 53 -6.97 7.55 -11.72
N LEU A 54 -6.90 8.86 -11.99
CA LEU A 54 -8.08 9.72 -12.10
C LEU A 54 -9.06 9.23 -13.17
N SER A 55 -8.54 8.80 -14.33
CA SER A 55 -9.39 8.31 -15.43
C SER A 55 -10.04 6.95 -15.15
N ASN A 56 -9.45 6.16 -14.24
CA ASN A 56 -9.97 4.87 -13.80
C ASN A 56 -10.85 4.97 -12.53
N GLY A 57 -11.04 6.18 -11.97
CA GLY A 57 -11.88 6.40 -10.80
C GLY A 57 -11.28 5.90 -9.49
N TYR A 58 -9.95 5.78 -9.41
CA TYR A 58 -9.22 5.41 -8.21
C TYR A 58 -9.14 6.57 -7.20
N SER A 59 -8.75 6.26 -5.96
CA SER A 59 -8.55 7.29 -4.95
C SER A 59 -7.23 8.01 -5.22
N ILE A 60 -7.25 9.33 -5.38
CA ILE A 60 -6.07 10.08 -5.83
C ILE A 60 -5.81 11.33 -5.02
N LEU A 61 -4.55 11.78 -5.07
CA LEU A 61 -4.18 13.15 -4.79
C LEU A 61 -3.60 13.78 -6.05
N LYS A 62 -4.03 15.01 -6.33
CA LYS A 62 -3.45 15.79 -7.41
C LYS A 62 -2.01 16.16 -7.05
N VAL A 63 -1.08 15.77 -7.92
CA VAL A 63 0.32 16.15 -7.85
C VAL A 63 0.73 16.94 -9.10
N LYS A 64 1.78 17.74 -8.99
CA LYS A 64 2.38 18.48 -10.11
C LYS A 64 3.86 18.15 -10.24
N GLN A 65 4.35 18.12 -11.48
CA GLN A 65 5.78 17.94 -11.71
C GLN A 65 6.58 19.08 -11.06
N GLY A 66 7.64 18.72 -10.34
CA GLY A 66 8.48 19.65 -9.56
C GLY A 66 7.90 20.00 -8.19
N GLU A 67 6.72 19.50 -7.83
CA GLU A 67 6.18 19.64 -6.48
C GLU A 67 7.05 18.88 -5.48
N GLN A 68 7.37 19.53 -4.36
CA GLN A 68 8.21 18.97 -3.31
C GLN A 68 7.33 18.62 -2.13
N LEU A 69 7.25 17.34 -1.80
CA LEU A 69 6.48 16.81 -0.68
C LEU A 69 7.42 16.06 0.26
N THR A 70 7.23 16.27 1.55
CA THR A 70 7.94 15.53 2.59
C THR A 70 7.44 14.09 2.67
N GLU A 71 8.25 13.18 3.20
CA GLU A 71 7.86 11.80 3.44
C GLU A 71 6.56 11.74 4.27
N ILE A 72 6.46 12.55 5.35
CA ILE A 72 5.26 12.55 6.19
C ILE A 72 4.01 13.00 5.41
N GLN A 73 4.12 14.01 4.54
CA GLN A 73 2.99 14.47 3.72
C GLN A 73 2.52 13.41 2.73
N LEU A 74 3.45 12.62 2.19
CA LEU A 74 3.11 11.50 1.31
C LEU A 74 2.49 10.35 2.11
N LEU A 75 3.00 10.03 3.30
CA LEU A 75 2.37 9.04 4.18
C LEU A 75 0.97 9.48 4.63
N GLU A 76 0.76 10.76 4.88
CA GLU A 76 -0.58 11.32 5.15
C GLU A 76 -1.49 11.19 3.93
N GLY A 77 -0.98 11.49 2.72
CA GLY A 77 -1.69 11.26 1.46
C GLY A 77 -2.01 9.79 1.20
N LEU A 78 -1.14 8.87 1.64
CA LEU A 78 -1.38 7.44 1.57
C LEU A 78 -2.49 7.00 2.53
N MET A 79 -2.50 7.52 3.77
CA MET A 79 -3.33 6.97 4.84
C MET A 79 -4.67 7.68 5.03
N LEU A 80 -4.73 9.00 4.81
CA LEU A 80 -5.93 9.80 5.08
C LEU A 80 -6.93 9.74 3.90
N PRO A 81 -6.59 10.22 2.69
CA PRO A 81 -7.46 10.04 1.52
C PRO A 81 -7.28 8.66 0.85
N SER A 82 -6.43 7.77 1.37
CA SER A 82 -6.15 6.46 0.75
C SER A 82 -5.61 6.58 -0.68
N GLY A 83 -4.69 7.50 -0.94
CA GLY A 83 -4.21 7.83 -2.29
C GLY A 83 -3.47 6.68 -2.97
N ASP A 84 -4.02 6.18 -4.08
CA ASP A 84 -3.48 5.09 -4.87
C ASP A 84 -2.24 5.51 -5.67
N ASN A 85 -2.23 6.72 -6.23
CA ASN A 85 -1.04 7.27 -6.89
C ASN A 85 0.11 7.49 -5.90
N ILE A 86 -0.22 7.91 -4.67
CA ILE A 86 0.76 8.12 -3.60
C ILE A 86 1.40 6.81 -3.15
N ALA A 87 0.64 5.71 -3.14
CA ALA A 87 1.20 4.38 -2.86
C ALA A 87 2.26 3.96 -3.89
N SER A 88 1.99 4.17 -5.18
CA SER A 88 2.95 3.88 -6.26
C SER A 88 4.20 4.76 -6.16
N THR A 89 4.05 6.06 -5.87
CA THR A 89 5.17 6.99 -5.63
C THR A 89 6.03 6.54 -4.45
N LEU A 90 5.42 6.28 -3.30
CA LEU A 90 6.14 5.85 -2.09
C LEU A 90 6.82 4.48 -2.26
N GLY A 91 6.15 3.52 -2.89
CA GLY A 91 6.70 2.20 -3.13
C GLY A 91 7.93 2.22 -4.04
N SER A 92 7.83 2.95 -5.16
CA SER A 92 8.95 3.15 -6.08
C SER A 92 10.10 3.90 -5.42
N TRP A 93 9.80 4.93 -4.62
CA TRP A 93 10.83 5.65 -3.88
C TRP A 93 11.58 4.75 -2.88
N ALA A 94 10.88 3.96 -2.07
CA ALA A 94 11.47 3.12 -1.03
C ALA A 94 12.26 1.91 -1.58
N SER A 95 12.05 1.51 -2.84
CA SER A 95 12.69 0.32 -3.43
C SER A 95 13.36 0.55 -4.79
N GLY A 96 13.38 1.79 -5.29
CA GLY A 96 13.88 2.17 -6.60
C GLY A 96 12.89 1.93 -7.74
N THR A 97 12.09 0.86 -7.69
CA THR A 97 11.03 0.55 -8.65
C THR A 97 9.82 -0.08 -7.97
N GLU A 98 8.64 0.02 -8.59
CA GLU A 98 7.42 -0.65 -8.12
C GLU A 98 7.57 -2.17 -8.09
N ASP A 99 8.19 -2.78 -9.11
CA ASP A 99 8.44 -4.23 -9.14
C ASP A 99 9.29 -4.71 -7.94
N ALA A 100 10.34 -3.95 -7.61
CA ALA A 100 11.19 -4.26 -6.45
C ALA A 100 10.42 -4.08 -5.13
N PHE A 101 9.49 -3.12 -5.07
CA PHE A 101 8.63 -2.92 -3.92
C PHE A 101 7.64 -4.07 -3.75
N VAL A 102 6.96 -4.48 -4.82
CA VAL A 102 6.01 -5.60 -4.83
C VAL A 102 6.68 -6.91 -4.42
N ALA A 103 7.92 -7.14 -4.85
CA ALA A 103 8.71 -8.28 -4.38
C ALA A 103 8.87 -8.26 -2.85
N LYS A 104 9.27 -7.12 -2.27
CA LYS A 104 9.38 -6.97 -0.81
C LYS A 104 8.04 -7.14 -0.09
N MET A 105 6.93 -6.65 -0.65
CA MET A 105 5.60 -6.85 -0.08
C MET A 105 5.26 -8.33 0.03
N ASN A 106 5.55 -9.10 -1.02
CA ASN A 106 5.31 -10.55 -1.03
C ASN A 106 6.28 -11.33 -0.13
N ASP A 107 7.54 -10.89 0.00
CA ASP A 107 8.50 -11.47 0.95
C ASP A 107 8.04 -11.27 2.39
N ILE A 108 7.55 -10.07 2.72
CA ILE A 108 6.99 -9.81 4.06
C ILE A 108 5.72 -10.62 4.28
N ALA A 109 4.81 -10.69 3.30
CA ALA A 109 3.60 -11.50 3.40
C ALA A 109 3.94 -12.97 3.76
N GLN A 110 4.91 -13.57 3.07
CA GLN A 110 5.38 -14.90 3.38
C GLN A 110 5.98 -15.00 4.79
N SER A 111 6.80 -14.03 5.19
CA SER A 111 7.42 -14.02 6.54
C SER A 111 6.40 -13.90 7.68
N LEU A 112 5.24 -13.29 7.41
CA LEU A 112 4.14 -13.14 8.34
C LEU A 112 3.14 -14.31 8.28
N GLY A 113 3.39 -15.31 7.43
CA GLY A 113 2.49 -16.45 7.25
C GLY A 113 1.24 -16.16 6.43
N MET A 114 1.21 -15.02 5.71
CA MET A 114 0.08 -14.59 4.87
C MET A 114 0.03 -15.37 3.54
N THR A 115 -0.08 -16.69 3.63
CA THR A 115 0.08 -17.63 2.50
C THR A 115 -1.01 -17.53 1.43
N LYS A 116 -2.11 -16.81 1.71
CA LYS A 116 -3.19 -16.52 0.76
C LYS A 116 -3.18 -15.07 0.28
N THR A 117 -2.11 -14.35 0.55
CA THR A 117 -1.90 -12.97 0.11
C THR A 117 -0.88 -12.93 -1.02
N HIS A 118 -1.24 -12.30 -2.12
CA HIS A 118 -0.32 -11.93 -3.18
C HIS A 118 -0.56 -10.49 -3.61
N TYR A 119 0.46 -9.65 -3.43
CA TYR A 119 0.46 -8.27 -3.88
C TYR A 119 0.93 -8.20 -5.33
N ALA A 120 0.18 -7.47 -6.17
CA ALA A 120 0.59 -7.19 -7.55
C ALA A 120 0.95 -5.71 -7.79
N ASP A 121 0.66 -4.82 -6.85
CA ASP A 121 1.02 -3.40 -6.85
C ASP A 121 0.91 -2.81 -5.43
N ALA A 122 1.37 -1.57 -5.23
CA ALA A 122 1.44 -0.91 -3.92
C ALA A 122 0.09 -0.42 -3.36
N SER A 123 -0.97 -0.44 -4.18
CA SER A 123 -2.28 0.19 -3.91
C SER A 123 -3.47 -0.77 -4.07
N GLN A 124 -3.23 -1.96 -4.62
CA GLN A 124 -4.23 -2.93 -5.08
C GLN A 124 -5.09 -2.48 -6.28
N LYS A 125 -4.54 -1.67 -7.20
CA LYS A 125 -5.19 -1.31 -8.49
C LYS A 125 -5.33 -2.51 -9.42
N SER A 126 -4.36 -3.42 -9.37
CA SER A 126 -4.26 -4.59 -10.24
C SER A 126 -5.23 -5.69 -9.81
N LEU A 127 -6.04 -6.15 -10.76
CA LEU A 127 -6.92 -7.33 -10.60
C LEU A 127 -6.15 -8.63 -10.36
N LYS A 128 -4.82 -8.63 -10.48
CA LYS A 128 -3.96 -9.78 -10.14
C LYS A 128 -3.66 -9.88 -8.65
N SER A 129 -3.89 -8.82 -7.88
CA SER A 129 -3.74 -8.84 -6.43
C SER A 129 -4.80 -9.74 -5.79
N THR A 130 -4.39 -10.66 -4.92
CA THR A 130 -5.29 -11.55 -4.17
C THR A 130 -5.09 -11.37 -2.68
N LEU A 131 -6.19 -11.16 -1.94
CA LEU A 131 -6.22 -10.99 -0.48
C LEU A 131 -7.44 -11.71 0.10
N ASP A 132 -7.23 -12.73 0.92
CA ASP A 132 -8.29 -13.40 1.69
C ASP A 132 -8.37 -12.82 3.11
N ALA A 133 -9.08 -11.71 3.28
CA ALA A 133 -9.23 -11.02 4.57
C ALA A 133 -9.95 -11.84 5.68
N ASN A 134 -10.64 -12.92 5.32
CA ASN A 134 -11.53 -13.66 6.23
C ASN A 134 -10.86 -14.79 7.03
N ALA A 135 -9.62 -15.16 6.74
CA ALA A 135 -8.97 -16.29 7.41
C ALA A 135 -7.93 -15.88 8.48
N GLU A 136 -7.25 -14.75 8.32
CA GLU A 136 -5.99 -14.54 9.06
C GLU A 136 -6.18 -13.88 10.43
N ILE A 137 -7.08 -12.89 10.58
CA ILE A 137 -7.29 -12.23 11.89
C ILE A 137 -7.94 -13.19 12.91
N LEU A 138 -8.79 -14.12 12.45
CA LEU A 138 -9.53 -15.02 13.35
C LEU A 138 -8.76 -16.28 13.75
N ASP A 139 -7.88 -16.81 12.88
CA ASP A 139 -7.04 -17.97 13.24
C ASP A 139 -5.92 -17.57 14.19
N GLN A 140 -5.38 -16.35 14.08
CA GLN A 140 -4.33 -15.84 14.97
C GLN A 140 -4.84 -15.54 16.39
N VAL A 141 -6.10 -15.12 16.53
CA VAL A 141 -6.74 -14.95 17.85
C VAL A 141 -7.14 -16.29 18.48
N ARG A 142 -7.38 -17.34 17.67
CA ARG A 142 -7.68 -18.69 18.16
C ARG A 142 -6.46 -19.51 18.57
N SER A 143 -5.28 -19.22 18.04
CA SER A 143 -4.06 -19.91 18.44
C SER A 143 -3.46 -19.37 19.74
N GLU A 144 -3.93 -18.21 20.23
CA GLU A 144 -3.47 -17.57 21.46
C GLU A 144 -4.47 -17.69 22.65
N PHE A 145 -5.61 -18.37 22.47
CA PHE A 145 -6.57 -18.68 23.56
C PHE A 145 -7.18 -20.08 23.46
#